data_AF-A0A527WSP7-F1
#
_entry.id   AF-A0A527WSP7-F1
#
_cell.length_a   1.000
_cell.length_b   1.000
_cell.length_c   1.000
_cell.angle_alpha   90.00
_cell.angle_beta   90.00
_cell.angle_gamma   90.00
#
_symmetry.space_group_name_H-M   'P 1'
#
loop_
_entity.id
_entity.type
_entity.pdbx_description
1 polymer ?
#
loop_
_entity_poly.entity_id
_entity_poly.type
_entity_poly.pdbx_seq_one_letter_code
_entity_poly.pdbx_strand_id
1 'polypeptide(L)'
;VIDTGAVTLAEQAIYTLIALGAGAILVAIDMRSPSSVLRYGSIAAGVISAGLIAIQHFVVLNPLLTDESTGTIPVFNLLFLAYLLPAIAAGALALYVRDKRPRWYAAMLALIAALLAFAYATLSVRRLFKGEFIALWSGLGQLETYTYSALWLVIGVALLTAGVWLKSQVLRIASAVLIAVAVVKVFLFDMSELEGVLRALSFIGLGAVLIGIGLFYQRLLTRAAREV
;
A
#
# COMPACT_ATOMS: atom_id res chain seq x y z
N VAL A 1 -36.23 4.39 -2.96
CA VAL A 1 -35.51 5.56 -3.50
C VAL A 1 -34.14 5.03 -3.91
N ILE A 2 -33.92 4.83 -5.21
CA ILE A 2 -32.57 4.59 -5.72
C ILE A 2 -32.04 5.98 -5.98
N ASP A 3 -31.12 6.44 -5.14
CA ASP A 3 -30.48 7.73 -5.34
C ASP A 3 -29.69 7.66 -6.66
N THR A 4 -29.94 8.60 -7.58
CA THR A 4 -29.25 8.70 -8.88
C THR A 4 -28.01 9.58 -8.79
N GLY A 5 -27.58 9.93 -7.57
CA GLY A 5 -26.33 10.65 -7.32
C GLY A 5 -25.09 9.93 -7.87
N ALA A 6 -24.02 10.69 -8.06
CA ALA A 6 -22.73 10.12 -8.40
C ALA A 6 -22.24 9.22 -7.26
N VAL A 7 -21.72 8.04 -7.60
CA VAL A 7 -21.20 7.07 -6.61
C VAL A 7 -20.12 7.74 -5.78
N THR A 8 -20.29 7.70 -4.46
CA THR A 8 -19.34 8.27 -3.49
C THR A 8 -18.23 7.27 -3.14
N LEU A 9 -17.10 7.77 -2.64
CA LEU A 9 -16.03 6.89 -2.15
C LEU A 9 -16.52 6.02 -0.98
N ALA A 10 -17.41 6.57 -0.12
CA ALA A 10 -17.99 5.83 1.00
C ALA A 10 -18.81 4.62 0.53
N GLU A 11 -19.69 4.80 -0.46
CA GLU A 11 -20.47 3.71 -1.04
C GLU A 11 -19.58 2.67 -1.71
N GLN A 12 -18.59 3.14 -2.49
CA GLN A 12 -17.65 2.25 -3.16
C GLN A 12 -16.80 1.43 -2.19
N ALA A 13 -16.42 2.01 -1.05
CA ALA A 13 -15.71 1.30 0.01
C ALA A 13 -16.56 0.16 0.60
N ILE A 14 -17.85 0.41 0.83
CA ILE A 14 -18.79 -0.60 1.32
C ILE A 14 -18.93 -1.73 0.29
N TYR A 15 -19.15 -1.41 -0.99
CA TYR A 15 -19.23 -2.41 -2.06
C TYR A 15 -17.96 -3.25 -2.17
N THR A 16 -16.80 -2.62 -1.97
CA THR A 16 -15.51 -3.30 -1.97
C THR A 16 -15.37 -4.29 -0.83
N LEU A 17 -15.76 -3.89 0.39
CA LEU A 17 -15.73 -4.77 1.55
C LEU A 17 -16.71 -5.94 1.39
N ILE A 18 -17.91 -5.67 0.87
CA ILE A 18 -18.89 -6.71 0.55
C ILE A 18 -18.32 -7.68 -0.49
N ALA A 19 -17.70 -7.18 -1.56
CA ALA A 19 -17.12 -8.00 -2.61
C ALA A 19 -15.96 -8.87 -2.11
N LEU A 20 -15.06 -8.30 -1.31
CA LEU A 20 -13.96 -9.05 -0.68
C LEU A 20 -14.50 -10.10 0.31
N GLY A 21 -15.51 -9.75 1.11
CA GLY A 21 -16.18 -10.66 2.04
C GLY A 21 -16.90 -11.80 1.32
N ALA A 22 -17.65 -11.50 0.26
CA ALA A 22 -18.31 -12.49 -0.59
C ALA A 22 -17.28 -13.41 -1.27
N GLY A 23 -16.18 -12.85 -1.77
CA GLY A 23 -15.06 -13.62 -2.30
C GLY A 23 -14.46 -14.58 -1.27
N ALA A 24 -14.27 -14.12 -0.03
CA ALA A 24 -13.80 -14.95 1.08
C ALA A 24 -14.78 -16.09 1.41
N ILE A 25 -16.08 -15.79 1.47
CA ILE A 25 -17.15 -16.78 1.71
C ILE A 25 -17.18 -17.83 0.59
N LEU A 26 -17.12 -17.41 -0.68
CA LEU A 26 -17.10 -18.32 -1.82
C LEU A 26 -15.90 -19.26 -1.78
N VAL A 27 -14.72 -18.74 -1.43
CA VAL A 27 -13.53 -19.59 -1.23
C VAL A 27 -13.74 -20.56 -0.08
N ALA A 28 -14.31 -20.11 1.05
CA ALA A 28 -14.58 -20.97 2.20
C ALA A 28 -15.59 -22.08 1.90
N ILE A 29 -16.62 -21.80 1.09
CA ILE A 29 -17.61 -22.79 0.64
C ILE A 29 -16.95 -23.80 -0.32
N ASP A 30 -16.17 -23.33 -1.30
CA ASP A 30 -15.44 -24.19 -2.24
C ASP A 30 -14.48 -25.15 -1.50
N MET A 31 -13.93 -24.75 -0.35
CA MET A 31 -13.12 -25.67 0.46
C MET A 31 -13.92 -26.80 1.12
N ARG A 32 -15.19 -26.57 1.44
CA ARG A 32 -16.06 -27.56 2.10
C ARG A 32 -16.70 -28.50 1.07
N SER A 33 -17.08 -27.96 -0.08
CA SER A 33 -17.70 -28.70 -1.18
C SER A 33 -17.03 -28.31 -2.51
N PRO A 34 -15.87 -28.90 -2.84
CA PRO A 34 -15.09 -28.52 -4.01
C PRO A 34 -15.87 -28.69 -5.30
N SER A 35 -15.97 -27.62 -6.08
CA SER A 35 -16.52 -27.69 -7.44
C SER A 35 -15.71 -26.82 -8.37
N SER A 36 -15.53 -27.27 -9.62
CA SER A 36 -14.79 -26.49 -10.62
C SER A 36 -15.42 -25.10 -10.84
N VAL A 37 -16.76 -25.02 -10.78
CA VAL A 37 -17.50 -23.77 -10.96
C VAL A 37 -17.23 -22.78 -9.83
N LEU A 38 -17.28 -23.21 -8.56
CA LEU A 38 -16.98 -22.33 -7.42
C LEU A 38 -15.52 -21.90 -7.39
N ARG A 39 -14.60 -22.79 -7.80
CA ARG A 39 -13.19 -22.48 -7.92
C ARG A 39 -12.92 -21.37 -8.93
N TYR A 40 -13.41 -21.51 -10.16
CA TYR A 40 -13.21 -20.47 -11.19
C TYR A 40 -14.03 -19.22 -10.90
N GLY A 41 -15.25 -19.36 -10.39
CA GLY A 41 -16.13 -18.24 -10.03
C GLY A 41 -15.52 -17.35 -8.95
N SER A 42 -14.96 -17.93 -7.89
CA SER A 42 -14.31 -17.15 -6.82
C SER A 42 -13.01 -16.46 -7.28
N ILE A 43 -12.23 -17.10 -8.17
CA ILE A 43 -11.05 -16.46 -8.77
C ILE A 43 -11.47 -15.29 -9.67
N ALA A 44 -12.45 -15.50 -10.55
CA ALA A 44 -12.97 -14.46 -11.43
C ALA A 44 -13.52 -13.28 -10.63
N ALA A 45 -14.33 -13.55 -9.61
CA ALA A 45 -14.83 -12.53 -8.70
C ALA A 45 -13.69 -11.74 -8.05
N GLY A 46 -12.68 -12.42 -7.50
CA GLY A 46 -11.54 -11.75 -6.88
C GLY A 46 -10.69 -10.92 -7.85
N VAL A 47 -10.50 -11.38 -9.09
CA VAL A 47 -9.80 -10.60 -10.14
C VAL A 47 -10.60 -9.36 -10.51
N ILE A 48 -11.91 -9.50 -10.72
CA ILE A 48 -12.80 -8.36 -11.01
C ILE A 48 -12.78 -7.37 -9.85
N SER A 49 -12.89 -7.84 -8.60
CA SER A 49 -12.81 -7.00 -7.42
C SER A 49 -11.46 -6.28 -7.34
N ALA A 50 -10.34 -6.96 -7.57
CA ALA A 50 -9.02 -6.32 -7.57
C ALA A 50 -8.91 -5.21 -8.64
N GLY A 51 -9.43 -5.46 -9.85
CA GLY A 51 -9.47 -4.45 -10.92
C GLY A 51 -10.35 -3.26 -10.56
N LEU A 52 -11.55 -3.50 -10.02
CA LEU A 52 -12.45 -2.44 -9.56
C LEU A 52 -11.84 -1.61 -8.42
N ILE A 53 -11.17 -2.26 -7.47
CA ILE A 53 -10.45 -1.57 -6.39
C ILE A 53 -9.39 -0.64 -6.97
N ALA A 54 -8.55 -1.16 -7.88
CA ALA A 54 -7.46 -0.40 -8.49
C ALA A 54 -7.99 0.84 -9.24
N ILE A 55 -9.05 0.67 -10.04
CA ILE A 55 -9.63 1.77 -10.80
C ILE A 55 -10.34 2.76 -9.87
N GLN A 56 -11.24 2.28 -9.02
CA GLN A 56 -12.12 3.16 -8.27
C GLN A 56 -11.39 3.91 -7.16
N HIS A 57 -10.53 3.24 -6.38
CA HIS A 57 -9.91 3.86 -5.21
C HIS A 57 -8.69 4.71 -5.54
N PHE A 58 -7.96 4.37 -6.62
CA PHE A 58 -6.74 5.09 -6.96
C PHE A 58 -6.96 6.14 -8.04
N VAL A 59 -7.97 5.97 -8.91
CA VAL A 59 -8.16 6.82 -10.10
C VAL A 59 -9.49 7.59 -10.07
N VAL A 60 -10.62 6.92 -9.87
CA VAL A 60 -11.93 7.58 -10.07
C VAL A 60 -12.39 8.36 -8.85
N LEU A 61 -12.36 7.73 -7.67
CA LEU A 61 -12.93 8.26 -6.42
C LEU A 61 -11.84 8.62 -5.41
N ASN A 62 -10.60 8.79 -5.87
CA ASN A 62 -9.50 9.18 -5.00
C ASN A 62 -9.73 10.62 -4.49
N PRO A 63 -9.79 10.87 -3.16
CA PRO A 63 -10.06 12.21 -2.63
C PRO A 63 -9.02 13.27 -3.02
N LEU A 64 -7.82 12.84 -3.44
CA LEU A 64 -6.84 13.75 -4.05
C LEU A 64 -7.39 14.41 -5.33
N LEU A 65 -8.21 13.69 -6.09
CA LEU A 65 -8.76 14.11 -7.37
C LEU A 65 -10.18 14.66 -7.24
N THR A 66 -10.99 14.09 -6.34
CA THR A 66 -12.40 14.46 -6.19
C THR A 66 -12.65 15.51 -5.13
N ASP A 67 -11.70 15.72 -4.21
CA ASP A 67 -11.86 16.56 -3.02
C ASP A 67 -13.09 16.21 -2.16
N GLU A 68 -13.49 14.92 -2.18
CA GLU A 68 -14.52 14.42 -1.28
C GLU A 68 -14.04 14.54 0.17
N SER A 69 -14.90 15.04 1.06
CA SER A 69 -14.55 15.16 2.49
C SER A 69 -14.22 13.79 3.05
N THR A 70 -13.05 13.70 3.68
CA THR A 70 -12.62 12.47 4.35
C THR A 70 -13.33 12.28 5.70
N GLY A 71 -14.22 13.17 6.13
CA GLY A 71 -14.95 13.12 7.39
C GLY A 71 -14.20 13.76 8.56
N THR A 72 -14.89 13.99 9.68
CA THR A 72 -14.42 14.84 10.79
C THR A 72 -13.45 14.12 11.76
N ILE A 73 -13.68 12.84 12.03
CA ILE A 73 -12.92 12.08 13.02
C ILE A 73 -11.51 11.81 12.51
N PRO A 74 -10.43 12.16 13.25
CA PRO A 74 -9.07 12.04 12.71
C PRO A 74 -8.61 10.64 12.30
N VAL A 75 -8.99 9.61 13.06
CA VAL A 75 -8.53 8.22 12.86
C VAL A 75 -9.56 7.36 12.13
N PHE A 76 -10.83 7.41 12.56
CA PHE A 76 -11.95 6.71 11.93
C PHE A 76 -12.61 7.59 10.88
N ASN A 77 -11.86 7.85 9.82
CA ASN A 77 -12.27 8.68 8.69
C ASN A 77 -12.60 7.82 7.47
N LEU A 78 -13.00 8.47 6.38
CA LEU A 78 -13.29 7.82 5.11
C LEU A 78 -12.08 7.06 4.55
N LEU A 79 -10.84 7.53 4.78
CA LEU A 79 -9.64 6.83 4.33
C LEU A 79 -9.46 5.50 5.07
N PHE A 80 -9.81 5.44 6.36
CA PHE A 80 -9.83 4.20 7.13
C PHE A 80 -10.81 3.19 6.51
N LEU A 81 -12.01 3.65 6.16
CA LEU A 81 -13.04 2.81 5.56
C LEU A 81 -12.71 2.38 4.13
N ALA A 82 -12.18 3.29 3.31
CA ALA A 82 -11.96 3.08 1.88
C ALA A 82 -10.61 2.43 1.54
N TYR A 83 -9.59 2.60 2.38
CA TYR A 83 -8.25 2.06 2.08
C TYR A 83 -7.81 1.05 3.14
N LEU A 84 -7.86 1.38 4.43
CA LEU A 84 -7.31 0.50 5.46
C LEU A 84 -8.14 -0.78 5.66
N LEU A 85 -9.46 -0.69 5.77
CA LEU A 85 -10.32 -1.87 5.94
C LEU A 85 -10.24 -2.81 4.72
N PRO A 86 -10.35 -2.33 3.46
CA PRO A 86 -10.11 -3.15 2.28
C PRO A 86 -8.70 -3.73 2.22
N ALA A 87 -7.67 -3.01 2.67
CA ALA A 87 -6.31 -3.54 2.76
C ALA A 87 -6.23 -4.74 3.70
N ILE A 88 -6.83 -4.62 4.89
CA ILE A 88 -6.87 -5.71 5.89
C ILE A 88 -7.67 -6.89 5.33
N ALA A 89 -8.83 -6.65 4.73
CA ALA A 89 -9.68 -7.70 4.16
C ALA A 89 -8.97 -8.44 3.01
N ALA A 90 -8.37 -7.70 2.07
CA ALA A 90 -7.60 -8.28 0.96
C ALA A 90 -6.36 -9.03 1.46
N GLY A 91 -5.66 -8.50 2.46
CA GLY A 91 -4.49 -9.13 3.07
C GLY A 91 -4.85 -10.42 3.81
N ALA A 92 -5.92 -10.40 4.61
CA ALA A 92 -6.45 -11.58 5.28
C ALA A 92 -6.88 -12.65 4.27
N LEU A 93 -7.54 -12.25 3.19
CA LEU A 93 -7.90 -13.17 2.11
C LEU A 93 -6.66 -13.73 1.40
N ALA A 94 -5.66 -12.90 1.12
CA ALA A 94 -4.39 -13.33 0.51
C ALA A 94 -3.68 -14.39 1.37
N LEU A 95 -3.62 -14.18 2.69
CA LEU A 95 -3.07 -15.16 3.62
C LEU A 95 -3.92 -16.43 3.66
N TYR A 96 -5.25 -16.29 3.69
CA TYR A 96 -6.16 -17.43 3.75
C TYR A 96 -6.06 -18.32 2.51
N VAL A 97 -5.83 -17.76 1.32
CA VAL A 97 -5.79 -18.50 0.04
C VAL A 97 -4.40 -18.92 -0.42
N ARG A 98 -3.34 -18.51 0.30
CA ARG A 98 -1.93 -18.68 -0.09
C ARG A 98 -1.56 -20.10 -0.51
N ASP A 99 -2.04 -21.10 0.21
CA ASP A 99 -1.71 -22.52 -0.02
C ASP A 99 -2.87 -23.30 -0.68
N LYS A 100 -3.93 -22.60 -1.09
CA LYS A 100 -5.19 -23.20 -1.58
C LYS A 100 -5.54 -22.82 -3.00
N ARG A 101 -5.01 -21.69 -3.45
CA ARG A 101 -5.23 -21.11 -4.78
C ARG A 101 -3.89 -20.95 -5.51
N PRO A 102 -3.92 -20.75 -6.84
CA PRO A 102 -2.71 -20.46 -7.60
C PRO A 102 -1.92 -19.30 -6.98
N ARG A 103 -0.59 -19.44 -6.94
CA ARG A 103 0.30 -18.46 -6.30
C ARG A 103 0.11 -17.03 -6.81
N TRP A 104 -0.19 -16.87 -8.10
CA TRP A 104 -0.44 -15.57 -8.72
C TRP A 104 -1.66 -14.86 -8.11
N TYR A 105 -2.71 -15.60 -7.75
CA TYR A 105 -3.95 -15.03 -7.21
C TYR A 105 -3.74 -14.51 -5.78
N ALA A 106 -3.07 -15.31 -4.94
CA ALA A 106 -2.68 -14.87 -3.60
C ALA A 106 -1.72 -13.65 -3.67
N ALA A 107 -0.77 -13.66 -4.61
CA ALA A 107 0.15 -12.55 -4.83
C ALA A 107 -0.56 -11.27 -5.28
N MET A 108 -1.55 -11.38 -6.18
CA MET A 108 -2.39 -10.26 -6.62
C MET A 108 -3.15 -9.64 -5.45
N LEU A 109 -3.81 -10.45 -4.61
CA LEU A 109 -4.52 -9.96 -3.44
C LEU A 109 -3.58 -9.31 -2.42
N ALA A 110 -2.40 -9.91 -2.18
CA ALA A 110 -1.38 -9.34 -1.31
C ALA A 110 -0.85 -8.00 -1.86
N LEU A 111 -0.70 -7.88 -3.18
CA LEU A 111 -0.28 -6.63 -3.82
C LEU A 111 -1.35 -5.55 -3.64
N ILE A 112 -2.62 -5.86 -3.91
CA ILE A 112 -3.73 -4.92 -3.70
C ILE A 112 -3.80 -4.47 -2.23
N ALA A 113 -3.66 -5.41 -1.28
CA ALA A 113 -3.62 -5.10 0.14
C ALA A 113 -2.47 -4.14 0.48
N ALA A 114 -1.27 -4.40 -0.03
CA ALA A 114 -0.10 -3.56 0.19
C ALA A 114 -0.26 -2.15 -0.42
N LEU A 115 -0.79 -2.06 -1.64
CA LEU A 115 -1.04 -0.78 -2.31
C LEU A 115 -2.09 0.04 -1.56
N LEU A 116 -3.17 -0.58 -1.10
CA LEU A 116 -4.21 0.09 -0.30
C LEU A 116 -3.66 0.56 1.05
N ALA A 117 -2.86 -0.26 1.75
CA ALA A 117 -2.23 0.14 3.01
C ALA A 117 -1.24 1.30 2.81
N PHE A 118 -0.46 1.26 1.73
CA PHE A 118 0.47 2.33 1.38
C PHE A 118 -0.26 3.64 1.01
N ALA A 119 -1.35 3.53 0.23
CA ALA A 119 -2.21 4.66 -0.08
C ALA A 119 -2.84 5.24 1.18
N TYR A 120 -3.39 4.41 2.07
CA TYR A 120 -3.91 4.85 3.37
C TYR A 120 -2.87 5.65 4.16
N ALA A 121 -1.66 5.11 4.32
CA ALA A 121 -0.60 5.78 5.06
C ALA A 121 -0.23 7.13 4.43
N THR A 122 -0.10 7.17 3.10
CA THR A 122 0.24 8.41 2.37
C THR A 122 -0.90 9.43 2.45
N LEU A 123 -2.14 9.05 2.18
CA LEU A 123 -3.30 9.94 2.26
C LEU A 123 -3.57 10.43 3.69
N SER A 124 -3.25 9.62 4.70
CA SER A 124 -3.37 10.03 6.11
C SER A 124 -2.39 11.14 6.47
N VAL A 125 -1.17 11.12 5.92
CA VAL A 125 -0.24 12.25 6.03
C VAL A 125 -0.82 13.48 5.37
N ARG A 126 -1.34 13.39 4.13
CA ARG A 126 -2.01 14.52 3.47
C ARG A 126 -3.10 15.13 4.34
N ARG A 127 -3.96 14.27 4.89
CA ARG A 127 -5.07 14.65 5.77
C ARG A 127 -4.60 15.32 7.05
N LEU A 128 -3.48 14.88 7.64
CA LEU A 128 -2.90 15.49 8.83
C LEU A 128 -2.54 16.96 8.60
N PHE A 129 -2.06 17.31 7.40
CA PHE A 129 -1.65 18.67 7.06
C PHE A 129 -2.77 19.53 6.47
N LYS A 130 -3.73 18.94 5.75
CA LYS A 130 -4.79 19.68 5.03
C LYS A 130 -6.15 19.66 5.71
N GLY A 131 -6.37 18.77 6.67
CA GLY A 131 -7.68 18.56 7.29
C GLY A 131 -8.54 17.61 6.45
N GLU A 132 -9.85 17.85 6.40
CA GLU A 132 -10.82 16.91 5.82
C GLU A 132 -10.77 16.84 4.29
N PHE A 133 -10.41 17.95 3.64
CA PHE A 133 -10.34 18.12 2.19
C PHE A 133 -8.89 18.05 1.76
N ILE A 134 -8.55 17.10 0.88
CA ILE A 134 -7.17 16.72 0.60
C ILE A 134 -6.76 16.86 -0.86
N ALA A 135 -7.54 17.60 -1.66
CA ALA A 135 -7.27 17.86 -3.07
C ALA A 135 -5.80 18.14 -3.43
N LEU A 136 -5.38 17.68 -4.61
CA LEU A 136 -4.05 17.96 -5.17
C LEU A 136 -3.78 19.45 -5.33
N TRP A 137 -4.80 20.24 -5.70
CA TRP A 137 -4.66 21.68 -5.92
C TRP A 137 -4.55 22.52 -4.64
N SER A 138 -4.66 21.92 -3.45
CA SER A 138 -4.46 22.64 -2.17
C SER A 138 -2.98 22.94 -1.85
N GLY A 139 -2.05 22.67 -2.79
CA GLY A 139 -0.61 22.91 -2.66
C GLY A 139 0.09 21.92 -1.72
N LEU A 140 1.42 21.88 -1.72
CA LEU A 140 2.24 21.02 -0.85
C LEU A 140 3.07 21.89 0.09
N GLY A 141 2.99 21.62 1.39
CA GLY A 141 3.85 22.27 2.38
C GLY A 141 5.21 21.57 2.50
N GLN A 142 6.25 22.31 2.89
CA GLN A 142 7.60 21.75 3.04
C GLN A 142 7.66 20.60 4.08
N LEU A 143 7.10 20.85 5.28
CA LEU A 143 7.00 19.83 6.33
C LEU A 143 6.18 18.60 5.89
N GLU A 144 5.18 18.81 5.05
CA GLU A 144 4.36 17.74 4.49
C GLU A 144 5.19 16.85 3.56
N THR A 145 5.97 17.46 2.65
CA THR A 145 6.86 16.74 1.73
C THR A 145 7.89 15.88 2.48
N TYR A 146 8.52 16.44 3.51
CA TYR A 146 9.48 15.72 4.35
C TYR A 146 8.83 14.57 5.12
N THR A 147 7.59 14.76 5.58
CA THR A 147 6.83 13.71 6.27
C THR A 147 6.51 12.54 5.35
N TYR A 148 6.19 12.78 4.08
CA TYR A 148 6.03 11.68 3.11
C TYR A 148 7.33 10.88 2.93
N SER A 149 8.47 11.56 2.80
CA SER A 149 9.77 10.90 2.65
C SER A 149 10.10 10.05 3.87
N ALA A 150 9.92 10.60 5.08
CA ALA A 150 10.09 9.87 6.33
C ALA A 150 9.15 8.66 6.43
N LEU A 151 7.87 8.83 6.10
CA LEU A 151 6.88 7.76 6.10
C LEU A 151 7.29 6.61 5.16
N TRP A 152 7.68 6.92 3.92
CA TRP A 152 8.04 5.90 2.94
C TRP A 152 9.29 5.13 3.35
N LEU A 153 10.28 5.79 3.96
CA LEU A 153 11.45 5.14 4.54
C LEU A 153 11.07 4.22 5.70
N VAL A 154 10.21 4.67 6.62
CA VAL A 154 9.73 3.84 7.75
C VAL A 154 9.00 2.61 7.23
N ILE A 155 8.10 2.76 6.26
CA ILE A 155 7.41 1.62 5.63
C ILE A 155 8.41 0.68 4.96
N GLY A 156 9.37 1.23 4.22
CA GLY A 156 10.43 0.46 3.57
C GLY A 156 11.25 -0.37 4.56
N VAL A 157 11.70 0.23 5.66
CA VAL A 157 12.46 -0.44 6.72
C VAL A 157 11.61 -1.50 7.44
N ALA A 158 10.34 -1.20 7.72
CA ALA A 158 9.41 -2.16 8.32
C ALA A 158 9.21 -3.38 7.41
N LEU A 159 8.99 -3.16 6.11
CA LEU A 159 8.88 -4.22 5.10
C LEU A 159 10.18 -5.03 4.97
N LEU A 160 11.35 -4.38 5.04
CA LEU A 160 12.64 -5.07 4.99
C LEU A 160 12.81 -5.97 6.22
N THR A 161 12.53 -5.44 7.41
CA THR A 161 12.59 -6.16 8.68
C THR A 161 11.67 -7.38 8.65
N ALA A 162 10.41 -7.18 8.24
CA ALA A 162 9.45 -8.25 8.04
C ALA A 162 9.94 -9.27 6.99
N GLY A 163 10.56 -8.81 5.90
CA GLY A 163 11.07 -9.69 4.83
C GLY A 163 12.22 -10.57 5.29
N VAL A 164 13.06 -10.07 6.19
CA VAL A 164 14.15 -10.82 6.82
C VAL A 164 13.58 -11.84 7.80
N TRP A 165 12.66 -11.44 8.68
CA TRP A 165 12.05 -12.33 9.68
C TRP A 165 11.21 -13.45 9.05
N LEU A 166 10.42 -13.10 8.04
CA LEU A 166 9.56 -14.05 7.31
C LEU A 166 10.31 -14.82 6.21
N LYS A 167 11.63 -14.60 6.06
CA LYS A 167 12.47 -15.19 5.00
C LYS A 167 11.88 -15.00 3.59
N SER A 168 11.18 -13.88 3.35
CA SER A 168 10.47 -13.59 2.10
C SER A 168 11.32 -12.73 1.17
N GLN A 169 11.81 -13.33 0.08
CA GLN A 169 12.58 -12.59 -0.94
C GLN A 169 11.75 -11.49 -1.60
N VAL A 170 10.46 -11.72 -1.84
CA VAL A 170 9.56 -10.73 -2.43
C VAL A 170 9.47 -9.48 -1.56
N LEU A 171 9.35 -9.64 -0.24
CA LEU A 171 9.23 -8.52 0.69
C LEU A 171 10.56 -7.75 0.82
N ARG A 172 11.70 -8.45 0.74
CA ARG A 172 13.03 -7.83 0.68
C ARG A 172 13.26 -7.02 -0.60
N ILE A 173 12.81 -7.51 -1.75
CA ILE A 173 12.92 -6.78 -3.01
C ILE A 173 11.97 -5.58 -3.00
N ALA A 174 10.71 -5.77 -2.60
CA ALA A 174 9.73 -4.69 -2.53
C ALA A 174 10.17 -3.56 -1.57
N SER A 175 10.72 -3.91 -0.40
CA SER A 175 11.29 -2.93 0.52
C SER A 175 12.51 -2.22 -0.06
N ALA A 176 13.44 -2.93 -0.70
CA ALA A 176 14.59 -2.32 -1.35
C ALA A 176 14.17 -1.31 -2.43
N VAL A 177 13.18 -1.66 -3.26
CA VAL A 177 12.62 -0.74 -4.26
C VAL A 177 11.98 0.47 -3.60
N LEU A 178 11.15 0.29 -2.57
CA LEU A 178 10.50 1.41 -1.88
C LEU A 178 11.51 2.34 -1.20
N ILE A 179 12.53 1.78 -0.54
CA ILE A 179 13.61 2.55 0.08
C ILE A 179 14.38 3.32 -0.99
N ALA A 180 14.72 2.68 -2.12
CA ALA A 180 15.40 3.35 -3.22
C ALA A 180 14.57 4.51 -3.79
N VAL A 181 13.27 4.32 -3.97
CA VAL A 181 12.35 5.38 -4.42
C VAL A 181 12.29 6.52 -3.41
N ALA A 182 12.16 6.22 -2.12
CA ALA A 182 12.15 7.25 -1.06
C ALA A 182 13.46 8.02 -1.02
N VAL A 183 14.59 7.34 -1.13
CA VAL A 183 15.93 7.93 -1.20
C VAL A 183 16.09 8.85 -2.41
N VAL A 184 15.72 8.38 -3.61
CA VAL A 184 15.78 9.18 -4.83
C VAL A 184 14.89 10.42 -4.69
N LYS A 185 13.69 10.25 -4.12
CA LYS A 185 12.78 11.36 -3.86
C LYS A 185 13.40 12.40 -2.92
N VAL A 186 14.01 11.98 -1.81
CA VAL A 186 14.69 12.88 -0.86
C VAL A 186 15.77 13.69 -1.58
N PHE A 187 16.56 13.06 -2.45
CA PHE A 187 17.58 13.79 -3.21
C PHE A 187 17.04 14.79 -4.21
N LEU A 188 15.99 14.43 -4.95
CA LEU A 188 15.46 15.28 -6.02
C LEU A 188 14.63 16.44 -5.46
N PHE A 189 13.77 16.16 -4.48
CA PHE A 189 12.79 17.11 -3.97
C PHE A 189 13.22 17.74 -2.65
N ASP A 190 13.67 16.96 -1.67
CA ASP A 190 13.97 17.53 -0.35
C ASP A 190 15.30 18.28 -0.36
N MET A 191 16.26 17.83 -1.17
CA MET A 191 17.59 18.43 -1.28
C MET A 191 17.68 19.66 -2.19
N SER A 192 16.74 19.82 -3.12
CA SER A 192 16.70 21.02 -3.97
C SER A 192 16.26 22.26 -3.19
N GLU A 193 15.61 22.07 -2.04
CA GLU A 193 15.22 23.15 -1.13
C GLU A 193 16.27 23.45 -0.04
N LEU A 194 17.32 22.65 0.09
CA LEU A 194 18.35 22.82 1.12
C LEU A 194 19.54 23.64 0.59
N GLU A 195 19.89 24.72 1.30
CA GLU A 195 21.09 25.53 1.04
C GLU A 195 22.25 25.19 2.00
N GLY A 196 23.49 25.45 1.54
CA GLY A 196 24.69 25.43 2.38
C GLY A 196 25.00 24.06 3.03
N VAL A 197 25.13 24.06 4.36
CA VAL A 197 25.62 22.92 5.17
C VAL A 197 24.63 21.76 5.21
N LEU A 198 23.32 22.05 5.20
CA LEU A 198 22.28 21.02 5.28
C LEU A 198 22.27 20.10 4.05
N ARG A 199 22.61 20.66 2.87
CA ARG A 199 22.77 19.87 1.65
C ARG A 199 23.95 18.90 1.74
N ALA A 200 25.08 19.36 2.28
CA ALA A 200 26.27 18.53 2.48
C ALA A 200 26.02 17.41 3.51
N LEU A 201 25.39 17.73 4.65
CA LEU A 201 25.02 16.74 5.66
C LEU A 201 24.04 15.69 5.13
N SER A 202 23.07 16.10 4.31
CA SER A 202 22.14 15.17 3.67
C SER A 202 22.83 14.26 2.64
N PHE A 203 23.85 14.73 1.90
CA PHE A 203 24.67 13.86 1.02
C PHE A 203 25.42 12.80 1.84
N ILE A 204 26.00 13.21 2.98
CA ILE A 204 26.73 12.31 3.86
C ILE A 204 25.79 11.28 4.50
N GLY A 205 24.67 11.74 5.07
CA GLY A 205 23.69 10.87 5.72
C GLY A 205 23.11 9.85 4.75
N LEU A 206 22.77 10.29 3.53
CA LEU A 206 22.22 9.41 2.53
C LEU A 206 23.30 8.47 1.94
N GLY A 207 24.53 8.94 1.73
CA GLY A 207 25.67 8.09 1.40
C GLY A 207 25.88 6.98 2.43
N ALA A 208 25.79 7.29 3.72
CA ALA A 208 25.85 6.30 4.80
C ALA A 208 24.70 5.28 4.74
N VAL A 209 23.47 5.71 4.43
CA VAL A 209 22.32 4.82 4.24
C VAL A 209 22.53 3.87 3.06
N LEU A 210 23.01 4.37 1.91
CA LEU A 210 23.29 3.54 0.73
C LEU A 210 24.40 2.52 0.99
N ILE A 211 25.48 2.94 1.66
CA ILE A 211 26.55 2.03 2.09
C ILE A 211 25.97 0.97 3.04
N GLY A 212 25.15 1.37 4.02
CA GLY A 212 24.50 0.46 4.95
C GLY A 212 23.62 -0.59 4.26
N ILE A 213 22.82 -0.17 3.27
CA ILE A 213 21.97 -1.08 2.48
C ILE A 213 22.84 -2.01 1.62
N GLY A 214 23.88 -1.49 0.96
CA GLY A 214 24.82 -2.28 0.16
C GLY A 214 25.53 -3.36 0.99
N LEU A 215 26.02 -2.99 2.17
CA LEU A 215 26.65 -3.92 3.11
C LEU A 215 25.66 -4.95 3.65
N PHE A 216 24.43 -4.55 3.93
CA PHE A 216 23.37 -5.46 4.36
C PHE A 216 23.05 -6.50 3.27
N TYR A 217 22.96 -6.05 2.01
CA TYR A 217 22.69 -6.93 0.87
C TYR A 217 23.85 -7.90 0.60
N GLN A 218 25.09 -7.42 0.67
CA GLN A 218 26.28 -8.27 0.60
C GLN A 218 26.24 -9.35 1.68
N ARG A 219 25.99 -8.99 2.95
CA ARG A 219 25.91 -9.97 4.05
C ARG A 219 24.83 -11.04 3.85
N LEU A 220 23.70 -10.70 3.22
CA LEU A 220 22.66 -11.67 2.89
C LEU A 220 23.11 -12.64 1.78
N LEU A 221 23.78 -12.13 0.75
CA LEU A 221 24.30 -12.94 -0.34
C LEU A 221 25.46 -13.84 0.10
N THR A 222 26.39 -13.34 0.93
CA THR A 222 27.52 -14.14 1.44
C THR A 222 27.07 -15.28 2.36
N ARG A 223 25.94 -15.11 3.07
CA ARG A 223 25.34 -16.20 3.87
C ARG A 223 24.69 -17.26 2.99
N ALA A 224 23.96 -16.86 1.94
CA ALA A 224 23.37 -17.79 0.98
C ALA A 224 24.42 -18.63 0.22
N ALA A 225 25.59 -18.05 -0.08
CA ALA A 225 26.69 -18.74 -0.74
C ALA A 225 27.47 -19.73 0.15
N ARG A 226 27.30 -19.66 1.48
CA ARG A 226 27.92 -20.62 2.44
C ARG A 226 27.01 -21.80 2.77
N GLU A 227 25.74 -21.77 2.36
CA GLU A 227 24.77 -22.84 2.57
C GLU A 227 24.64 -23.78 1.34
N VAL A 228 25.44 -23.56 0.31
CA VAL A 228 25.65 -24.45 -0.86
C VAL A 228 26.99 -25.14 -0.71
#